data_AF-G8TDD1-F1
#
_entry.id   AF-G8TDD1-F1
#
_cell.length_a   1.000
_cell.length_b   1.000
_cell.length_c   1.000
_cell.angle_alpha   90.00
_cell.angle_beta   90.00
_cell.angle_gamma   90.00
#
_symmetry.space_group_name_H-M   'P 1'
#
loop_
_entity.id
_entity.type
_entity.pdbx_description
1 polymer ?
#
loop_
_entity_poly.entity_id
_entity_poly.type
_entity_poly.pdbx_seq_one_letter_code
_entity_poly.pdbx_strand_id
1 'polypeptide(L)'
;MKNGTRRTLSAAIWYKQILDSECKVGLPANKLCLQLGMNRNTLQSTFKKLYGKSIREYQVQIRMEKALQLLETGIDVTQVAEELNYAKMSAFTNAFTAYFGFAPSALIKPVE
;
A
#
# COMPACT_ATOMS: atom_id res chain seq x y z
N MET A 1 -20.71 25.75 11.26
CA MET A 1 -20.39 24.31 11.07
C MET A 1 -19.00 24.18 10.43
N LYS A 2 -17.89 24.08 11.20
CA LYS A 2 -16.52 23.92 10.66
C LYS A 2 -15.66 22.83 11.34
N ASN A 3 -16.19 22.16 12.38
CA ASN A 3 -15.42 21.22 13.21
C ASN A 3 -15.31 19.81 12.61
N GLY A 4 -16.29 19.36 11.81
CA GLY A 4 -16.26 18.04 11.18
C GLY A 4 -15.18 17.91 10.10
N THR A 5 -15.02 18.93 9.26
CA THR A 5 -14.06 18.93 8.14
C THR A 5 -12.60 18.90 8.60
N ARG A 6 -12.26 19.60 9.69
CA ARG A 6 -10.90 19.56 10.24
C ARG A 6 -10.54 18.17 10.75
N ARG A 7 -11.45 17.48 11.45
CA ARG A 7 -11.21 16.11 11.93
C ARG A 7 -11.00 15.11 10.80
N THR A 8 -11.82 15.18 9.73
CA THR A 8 -11.70 14.25 8.60
C THR A 8 -10.37 14.43 7.85
N LEU A 9 -9.91 15.67 7.71
CA LEU A 9 -8.63 15.98 7.07
C LEU A 9 -7.45 15.47 7.91
N SER A 10 -7.41 15.78 9.20
CA SER A 10 -6.38 15.29 10.11
C SER A 10 -6.32 13.76 10.14
N ALA A 11 -7.48 13.10 10.12
CA ALA A 11 -7.57 11.65 10.04
C ALA A 11 -6.96 11.07 8.75
N ALA A 12 -7.25 11.66 7.59
CA ALA A 12 -6.69 11.20 6.32
C ALA A 12 -5.17 11.46 6.19
N ILE A 13 -4.68 12.56 6.77
CA ILE A 13 -3.24 12.87 6.84
C ILE A 13 -2.52 11.88 7.74
N TRP A 14 -3.03 11.66 8.95
CA TRP A 14 -2.47 10.68 9.88
C TRP A 14 -2.50 9.27 9.31
N TYR A 15 -3.59 8.90 8.63
CA TYR A 15 -3.69 7.59 7.97
C TYR A 15 -2.60 7.42 6.90
N LYS A 16 -2.32 8.47 6.10
CA LYS A 16 -1.22 8.43 5.13
C LYS A 16 0.12 8.21 5.83
N GLN A 17 0.40 8.94 6.92
CA GLN A 17 1.65 8.77 7.67
C GLN A 17 1.83 7.32 8.14
N ILE A 18 0.77 6.69 8.63
CA ILE A 18 0.81 5.28 9.01
C ILE A 18 1.13 4.39 7.81
N LEU A 19 0.47 4.57 6.67
CA LEU A 19 0.75 3.78 5.47
C LEU A 19 2.20 3.96 4.99
N ASP A 20 2.75 5.17 5.11
CA ASP A 20 4.13 5.47 4.73
C ASP A 20 5.14 4.83 5.70
N SER A 21 4.79 4.71 6.98
CA SER A 21 5.67 4.19 8.05
C SER A 21 5.68 2.66 8.11
N GLU A 22 4.50 2.05 7.95
CA GLU A 22 4.25 0.62 8.10
C GLU A 22 4.11 -0.03 6.72
N CYS A 23 5.17 -0.02 5.93
CA CYS A 23 5.16 -0.62 4.59
C CYS A 23 4.95 -2.16 4.61
N LYS A 24 5.03 -2.79 5.80
CA LYS A 24 4.99 -4.25 5.94
C LYS A 24 3.59 -4.85 6.07
N VAL A 25 2.54 -4.07 6.26
CA VAL A 25 1.26 -4.67 6.66
C VAL A 25 0.11 -4.02 5.92
N GLY A 26 -0.72 -4.85 5.29
CA GLY A 26 -2.06 -4.46 4.86
C GLY A 26 -2.87 -4.06 6.08
N LEU A 27 -2.68 -2.85 6.58
CA LEU A 27 -3.40 -2.35 7.73
C LEU A 27 -4.88 -2.26 7.36
N PRO A 28 -5.75 -2.96 8.10
CA PRO A 28 -7.17 -2.92 7.80
C PRO A 28 -7.68 -1.53 8.14
N ALA A 29 -8.09 -0.78 7.11
CA ALA A 29 -8.69 0.55 7.25
C ALA A 29 -9.76 0.60 8.35
N ASN A 30 -10.45 -0.52 8.57
CA ASN A 30 -11.46 -0.70 9.62
C ASN A 30 -10.93 -0.44 11.04
N LYS A 31 -9.73 -0.94 11.41
CA LYS A 31 -9.18 -0.74 12.77
C LYS A 31 -8.86 0.72 13.04
N LEU A 32 -8.30 1.39 12.05
CA LEU A 32 -7.90 2.80 12.14
C LEU A 32 -9.13 3.74 12.08
N CYS A 33 -10.16 3.37 11.31
CA CYS A 33 -11.44 4.06 11.30
C CYS A 33 -12.11 4.09 12.70
N LEU A 34 -12.07 2.96 13.42
CA LEU A 34 -12.59 2.87 14.79
C LEU A 34 -11.84 3.79 15.75
N GLN A 35 -10.51 3.83 15.68
CA GLN A 35 -9.70 4.70 16.54
C GLN A 35 -9.94 6.20 16.30
N LEU A 36 -10.31 6.58 15.08
CA LEU A 36 -10.54 7.97 14.68
C LEU A 36 -12.01 8.39 14.82
N GLY A 37 -12.91 7.49 15.23
CA GLY A 37 -14.34 7.75 15.30
C GLY A 37 -14.96 8.09 13.94
N MET A 38 -14.38 7.56 12.85
CA MET A 38 -14.86 7.81 11.49
C MET A 38 -15.36 6.53 10.84
N ASN A 39 -16.37 6.65 9.97
CA ASN A 39 -16.74 5.54 9.11
C ASN A 39 -15.75 5.42 7.92
N ARG A 40 -15.63 4.21 7.39
CA ARG A 40 -14.74 3.88 6.27
C ARG A 40 -15.03 4.69 5.00
N ASN A 41 -16.29 4.93 4.68
CA ASN A 41 -16.69 5.66 3.48
C ASN A 41 -16.23 7.11 3.52
N THR A 42 -16.32 7.76 4.68
CA THR A 42 -15.84 9.12 4.93
C THR A 42 -14.32 9.18 4.83
N LEU A 43 -13.59 8.23 5.44
CA LEU A 43 -12.14 8.17 5.31
C LEU A 43 -11.72 7.98 3.85
N GLN A 44 -12.34 7.03 3.16
CA GLN A 44 -12.07 6.72 1.76
C GLN A 44 -12.32 7.92 0.83
N SER A 45 -13.47 8.58 0.99
CA SER A 45 -13.84 9.76 0.21
C SER A 45 -12.90 10.93 0.49
N THR A 46 -12.57 11.18 1.75
CA THR A 46 -11.64 12.25 2.14
C THR A 46 -10.22 11.98 1.62
N PHE A 47 -9.74 10.74 1.75
CA PHE A 47 -8.43 10.33 1.26
C PHE A 47 -8.34 10.47 -0.26
N LYS A 48 -9.36 10.03 -1.00
CA LYS A 48 -9.42 10.20 -2.46
C LYS A 48 -9.47 11.67 -2.87
N LYS A 49 -10.20 12.52 -2.14
CA LYS A 49 -10.23 13.97 -2.40
C LYS A 49 -8.87 14.64 -2.17
N LEU A 50 -8.11 14.18 -1.18
CA LEU A 50 -6.80 14.75 -0.84
C LEU A 50 -5.67 14.25 -1.73
N TYR A 51 -5.64 12.96 -2.05
CA TYR A 51 -4.50 12.32 -2.71
C TYR A 51 -4.81 11.81 -4.12
N GLY A 52 -6.02 12.03 -4.63
CA GLY A 52 -6.47 11.60 -5.96
C GLY A 52 -6.69 10.10 -6.11
N LYS A 53 -6.27 9.28 -5.13
CA LYS A 53 -6.32 7.82 -5.16
C LYS A 53 -7.12 7.27 -4.00
N SER A 54 -7.75 6.14 -4.22
CA SER A 54 -8.40 5.33 -3.21
C SER A 54 -7.34 4.81 -2.21
N ILE A 55 -7.72 4.59 -0.94
CA ILE A 55 -6.81 4.00 0.07
C ILE A 55 -6.19 2.69 -0.44
N ARG A 56 -7.00 1.84 -1.08
CA ARG A 56 -6.55 0.56 -1.63
C ARG A 56 -5.53 0.77 -2.77
N GLU A 57 -5.77 1.73 -3.66
CA GLU A 57 -4.85 2.05 -4.75
C GLU A 57 -3.52 2.56 -4.20
N TYR A 58 -3.56 3.40 -3.16
CA TYR A 58 -2.37 3.91 -2.50
C TYR A 58 -1.59 2.81 -1.75
N GLN A 59 -2.29 1.89 -1.07
CA GLN A 59 -1.67 0.71 -0.47
C GLN A 59 -0.99 -0.20 -1.50
N VAL A 60 -1.64 -0.41 -2.66
CA VAL A 60 -1.04 -1.16 -3.76
C VAL A 60 0.19 -0.44 -4.29
N GLN A 61 0.11 0.87 -4.51
CA GLN A 61 1.25 1.68 -4.97
C GLN A 61 2.45 1.54 -4.03
N ILE A 62 2.30 1.81 -2.73
CA ILE A 62 3.39 1.69 -1.76
C ILE A 62 3.99 0.29 -1.78
N ARG A 63 3.14 -0.74 -1.80
CA ARG A 63 3.59 -2.13 -1.82
C ARG A 63 4.40 -2.45 -3.08
N MET A 64 3.99 -1.94 -4.24
CA MET A 64 4.66 -2.19 -5.51
C MET A 64 5.97 -1.41 -5.64
N GLU A 65 5.99 -0.16 -5.19
CA GLU A 65 7.22 0.64 -5.10
C GLU A 65 8.24 -0.03 -4.17
N LYS A 66 7.80 -0.58 -3.04
CA LYS A 66 8.66 -1.37 -2.16
C LYS A 66 9.15 -2.66 -2.80
N ALA A 67 8.28 -3.37 -3.52
CA ALA A 67 8.65 -4.58 -4.25
C ALA A 67 9.77 -4.29 -5.26
N LEU A 68 9.64 -3.21 -6.03
CA LEU A 68 10.64 -2.79 -7.00
C LEU A 68 12.00 -2.54 -6.31
N GLN A 69 12.01 -1.76 -5.22
CA GLN A 69 13.22 -1.50 -4.44
C GLN A 69 13.90 -2.78 -3.96
N LEU A 70 13.14 -3.73 -3.41
CA LEU A 70 13.70 -4.99 -2.90
C LEU A 70 14.28 -5.85 -4.03
N LEU A 71 13.56 -5.96 -5.15
CA LEU A 71 14.03 -6.71 -6.33
C LEU A 71 15.30 -6.08 -6.92
N GLU A 72 15.38 -4.75 -6.97
CA GLU A 72 16.58 -4.02 -7.45
C GLU A 72 17.80 -4.24 -6.54
N THR A 73 17.60 -4.51 -5.25
CA THR A 73 18.69 -4.91 -4.35
C THR A 73 19.15 -6.36 -4.52
N GLY A 74 18.49 -7.14 -5.39
CA GLY A 74 18.84 -8.54 -5.65
C GLY A 74 18.14 -9.55 -4.74
N ILE A 75 17.13 -9.14 -3.96
CA ILE A 75 16.30 -10.04 -3.17
C ILE A 75 15.44 -10.88 -4.12
N ASP A 76 15.32 -12.19 -3.87
CA ASP A 76 14.59 -13.07 -4.75
C ASP A 76 13.07 -12.85 -4.70
N VAL A 77 12.35 -13.21 -5.78
CA VAL A 77 10.90 -13.00 -5.91
C VAL A 77 10.12 -13.61 -4.75
N THR A 78 10.56 -14.75 -4.22
CA THR A 78 9.89 -15.48 -3.14
C THR A 78 10.02 -14.70 -1.84
N GLN A 79 11.23 -14.26 -1.49
CA GLN A 79 11.49 -13.43 -0.31
C GLN A 79 10.73 -12.11 -0.38
N VAL A 80 10.68 -11.45 -1.55
CA VAL A 80 9.88 -10.23 -1.73
C VAL A 80 8.39 -10.51 -1.54
N ALA A 81 7.87 -11.62 -2.05
CA ALA A 81 6.47 -11.99 -1.86
C ALA A 81 6.14 -12.21 -0.36
N GLU A 82 7.02 -12.88 0.37
CA GLU A 82 6.89 -13.11 1.82
C GLU A 82 6.95 -11.79 2.61
N GLU A 83 7.93 -10.94 2.32
CA GLU A 83 8.08 -9.65 3.00
C GLU A 83 6.89 -8.71 2.78
N LEU A 84 6.23 -8.82 1.61
CA LEU A 84 5.03 -8.06 1.27
C LEU A 84 3.72 -8.78 1.64
N ASN A 85 3.79 -9.86 2.43
CA ASN A 85 2.65 -10.61 2.93
C ASN A 85 1.73 -11.20 1.85
N TYR A 86 2.30 -11.65 0.73
CA TYR A 86 1.57 -12.46 -0.25
C TYR A 86 1.58 -13.93 0.16
N ALA A 87 0.38 -14.49 0.36
CA ALA A 87 0.22 -15.91 0.70
C ALA A 87 0.73 -16.87 -0.40
N LYS A 88 0.85 -16.38 -1.65
CA LYS A 88 1.36 -17.15 -2.78
C LYS A 88 2.24 -16.25 -3.64
N MET A 89 3.40 -16.77 -4.07
CA MET A 89 4.28 -16.09 -5.01
C MET A 89 3.56 -15.70 -6.32
N SER A 90 2.69 -16.57 -6.85
CA SER A 90 1.92 -16.27 -8.06
C SER A 90 0.99 -15.07 -7.90
N ALA A 91 0.43 -14.85 -6.70
CA ALA A 91 -0.40 -13.68 -6.43
C ALA A 91 0.43 -12.39 -6.43
N PHE A 92 1.65 -12.44 -5.90
CA PHE A 92 2.60 -11.34 -5.99
C PHE A 92 2.98 -11.06 -7.45
N THR A 93 3.42 -12.07 -8.20
CA THR A 93 3.85 -11.94 -9.61
C THR A 93 2.74 -11.35 -10.48
N ASN A 94 1.49 -11.78 -10.30
CA ASN A 94 0.35 -11.23 -11.05
C ASN A 94 0.10 -9.76 -10.69
N ALA A 95 0.17 -9.41 -9.41
CA ALA A 95 -0.05 -8.04 -8.96
C ALA A 95 1.09 -7.10 -9.40
N PHE A 96 2.34 -7.58 -9.36
CA PHE A 96 3.52 -6.85 -9.84
C PHE A 96 3.43 -6.60 -11.34
N THR A 97 3.18 -7.65 -12.12
CA THR A 97 3.05 -7.55 -13.58
C THR A 97 1.88 -6.65 -13.98
N ALA A 98 0.75 -6.73 -13.29
CA ALA A 98 -0.39 -5.86 -13.55
C ALA A 98 -0.09 -4.37 -13.25
N TYR A 99 0.83 -4.09 -12.33
CA TYR A 99 1.20 -2.73 -11.93
C TYR A 99 2.30 -2.14 -12.83
N PHE A 100 3.36 -2.90 -13.11
CA PHE A 100 4.54 -2.42 -13.84
C PHE A 100 4.55 -2.78 -15.33
N GLY A 101 3.72 -3.73 -15.75
CA GLY A 101 3.67 -4.21 -17.15
C GLY A 101 4.72 -5.27 -17.51
N PHE A 102 5.55 -5.69 -16.55
CA PHE A 102 6.57 -6.73 -16.75
C PHE A 102 6.73 -7.62 -15.51
N ALA A 103 7.29 -8.80 -15.69
CA ALA A 103 7.45 -9.78 -14.61
C ALA A 103 8.58 -9.39 -13.64
N PRO A 104 8.43 -9.66 -12.33
CA PRO A 104 9.46 -9.36 -11.33
C PRO A 104 10.80 -10.07 -11.62
N SER A 105 10.77 -11.22 -12.29
CA SER A 105 11.98 -11.95 -12.71
C SER A 105 12.86 -11.17 -13.69
N ALA A 106 12.32 -10.18 -14.40
CA ALA A 106 13.11 -9.33 -15.30
C ALA A 106 14.10 -8.42 -14.56
N LEU A 107 13.91 -8.21 -13.25
CA LEU A 107 14.78 -7.40 -12.40
C LEU A 107 15.83 -8.21 -11.66
N ILE A 108 15.65 -9.53 -11.57
CA ILE A 108 16.61 -10.41 -10.92
C ILE A 108 17.71 -10.73 -11.93
N LYS A 109 18.93 -10.29 -11.63
CA LYS A 109 20.10 -10.73 -12.37
C LYS A 109 20.43 -12.17 -11.96
N PRO A 110 20.72 -13.08 -12.91
CA PRO A 110 21.23 -14.41 -12.56
C PRO A 110 22.47 -14.25 -11.69
N VAL A 111 22.53 -14.99 -10.59
CA VAL A 111 23.78 -15.17 -9.84
C VAL A 111 24.70 -15.98 -10.75
N GLU A 112 25.76 -15.35 -11.25
CA GLU A 112 26.90 -16.04 -11.90
C GLU A 112 27.71 -16.85 -10.88
#